data_AF-A0A7G4A521-F1
#
_entry.id   AF-A0A7G4A521-F1
#
_cell.length_a   1.000
_cell.length_b   1.000
_cell.length_c   1.000
_cell.angle_alpha   90.00
_cell.angle_beta   90.00
_cell.angle_gamma   90.00
#
_symmetry.space_group_name_H-M   'P 1'
#
loop_
_entity.id
_entity.type
_entity.pdbx_description
1 polymer ?
#
loop_
_entity_poly.entity_id
_entity_poly.type
_entity_poly.pdbx_seq_one_letter_code
_entity_poly.pdbx_strand_id
1 'polypeptide(L)'
;MAKFQKGHSGNPAGRKPGIRNRRTQLSQLLEPHAEQLVNKAVELALSGDINALKLCLDRLIPKATSQPIQLKLDECDFEKIDNLSAIGRMIMLSIASGHILPEEGQRLMSIVDAQRKLIEHVDMGRKLDEISEYISSNGKL
;
A
#
# COMPACT_ATOMS: atom_id res chain seq x y z
N MET A 1 16.96 0.90 -38.79
CA MET A 1 17.49 0.79 -37.41
C MET A 1 17.44 -0.67 -36.99
N ALA A 2 18.55 -1.27 -36.59
CA ALA A 2 18.60 -2.69 -36.20
C ALA A 2 17.76 -2.93 -34.93
N LYS A 3 16.90 -3.95 -34.97
CA LYS A 3 16.02 -4.35 -33.85
C LYS A 3 16.85 -5.23 -32.90
N PHE A 4 16.94 -4.88 -31.62
CA PHE A 4 17.68 -5.68 -30.64
C PHE A 4 17.09 -7.11 -30.54
N GLN A 5 17.95 -8.12 -30.36
CA GLN A 5 17.51 -9.51 -30.16
C GLN A 5 16.76 -9.65 -28.82
N LYS A 6 15.65 -10.37 -28.83
CA LYS A 6 14.85 -10.62 -27.63
C LYS A 6 15.71 -11.32 -26.58
N GLY A 7 15.82 -10.72 -25.39
CA GLY A 7 16.64 -11.24 -24.29
C GLY A 7 18.12 -10.84 -24.33
N HIS A 8 18.55 -10.03 -25.30
CA HIS A 8 19.91 -9.48 -25.35
C HIS A 8 19.85 -7.95 -25.38
N SER A 9 20.30 -7.33 -24.28
CA SER A 9 20.53 -5.90 -24.23
C SER A 9 21.66 -5.53 -25.19
N GLY A 10 21.46 -4.48 -26.01
CA GLY A 10 22.54 -3.89 -26.81
C GLY A 10 23.66 -3.26 -25.98
N ASN A 11 23.46 -3.15 -24.66
CA ASN A 11 24.48 -2.79 -23.69
C ASN A 11 24.59 -3.92 -22.65
N PRO A 12 25.50 -4.90 -22.85
CA PRO A 12 25.66 -6.06 -21.97
C PRO A 12 26.21 -5.71 -20.58
N ALA A 13 26.95 -4.60 -20.45
CA ALA A 13 27.43 -4.12 -19.15
C ALA A 13 26.35 -3.35 -18.36
N GLY A 14 25.16 -3.15 -18.95
CA GLY A 14 24.11 -2.35 -18.38
C GLY A 14 24.50 -0.87 -18.23
N ARG A 15 23.60 -0.11 -17.61
CA ARG A 15 23.86 1.29 -17.28
C ARG A 15 24.96 1.37 -16.21
N LYS A 16 26.00 2.20 -16.42
CA LYS A 16 27.10 2.30 -15.44
C LYS A 16 26.56 2.61 -14.03
N PRO A 17 27.02 1.90 -13.00
CA PRO A 17 26.60 2.15 -11.62
C PRO A 17 26.95 3.59 -11.21
N GLY A 18 26.07 4.23 -10.44
CA GLY A 18 26.25 5.61 -9.96
C GLY A 18 25.78 6.72 -10.91
N ILE A 19 25.43 6.41 -12.17
CA ILE A 19 24.87 7.42 -13.08
C ILE A 19 23.45 7.78 -12.63
N ARG A 20 23.26 9.02 -12.17
CA ARG A 20 21.94 9.57 -11.85
C ARG A 20 21.06 9.63 -13.09
N ASN A 21 19.77 9.34 -12.92
CA ASN A 21 18.78 9.50 -14.00
C ASN A 21 18.71 10.97 -14.41
N ARG A 22 18.57 11.23 -15.72
CA ARG A 22 18.32 12.57 -16.26
C ARG A 22 17.15 13.23 -15.53
N ARG A 23 16.10 12.47 -15.21
CA ARG A 23 14.97 12.97 -14.40
C ARG A 23 15.40 13.46 -13.02
N THR A 24 16.26 12.71 -12.33
CA THR A 24 16.79 13.08 -11.01
C THR A 24 17.65 14.33 -11.10
N GLN A 25 18.50 14.44 -12.11
CA GLN A 25 19.31 15.65 -12.34
C GLN A 25 18.44 16.88 -12.59
N LEU A 26 17.41 16.77 -13.44
CA LEU A 26 16.50 17.88 -13.71
C LEU A 26 15.68 18.27 -12.47
N SER A 27 15.27 17.30 -11.65
CA SER A 27 14.58 17.59 -10.37
C SER A 27 15.45 18.42 -9.43
N GLN A 28 16.74 18.11 -9.34
CA GLN A 28 17.69 18.84 -8.48
C GLN A 28 17.90 20.30 -8.93
N LEU A 29 17.74 20.59 -10.23
CA LEU A 29 17.80 21.96 -10.74
C LEU A 29 16.56 22.79 -10.35
N LEU A 30 15.42 22.13 -10.09
CA LEU A 30 14.18 22.80 -9.72
C LEU A 30 14.03 23.00 -8.20
N GLU A 31 14.67 22.14 -7.41
CA GLU A 31 14.58 22.15 -5.93
C GLU A 31 14.84 23.53 -5.30
N PRO A 32 15.91 24.28 -5.69
CA PRO A 32 16.16 25.61 -5.15
C PRO A 32 15.08 26.64 -5.49
N HIS A 33 14.30 26.40 -6.55
CA HIS A 33 13.24 27.29 -7.04
C HIS A 33 11.84 26.81 -6.65
N ALA A 34 11.72 25.74 -5.86
CA ALA A 34 10.44 25.09 -5.60
C ALA A 34 9.38 26.06 -5.06
N GLU A 35 9.74 26.86 -4.05
CA GLU A 35 8.83 27.85 -3.46
C GLU A 35 8.38 28.92 -4.46
N GLN A 36 9.33 29.47 -5.24
CA GLN A 36 9.04 30.49 -6.24
C GLN A 36 8.13 29.95 -7.36
N LEU A 37 8.37 28.71 -7.79
CA LEU A 37 7.54 28.04 -8.80
C LEU A 37 6.13 27.77 -8.29
N VAL A 38 5.98 27.36 -7.03
CA VAL A 38 4.66 27.17 -6.39
C VAL A 38 3.90 28.49 -6.32
N ASN A 39 4.53 29.56 -5.82
CA ASN A 39 3.91 30.87 -5.75
C ASN A 39 3.50 31.39 -7.14
N LYS A 40 4.35 31.21 -8.15
CA LYS A 40 4.03 31.61 -9.52
C LYS A 40 2.88 30.80 -10.12
N ALA A 41 2.83 29.49 -9.84
CA ALA A 41 1.71 28.65 -10.27
C ALA A 41 0.39 29.11 -9.65
N VAL A 42 0.38 29.50 -8.38
CA VAL A 42 -0.80 30.07 -7.70
C VAL A 42 -1.23 31.39 -8.36
N GLU A 43 -0.29 32.31 -8.59
CA GLU A 43 -0.57 33.59 -9.25
C GLU A 43 -1.20 33.39 -10.64
N LEU A 44 -0.62 32.52 -11.46
CA LEU A 44 -1.13 32.20 -12.79
C LEU A 44 -2.50 31.51 -12.75
N ALA A 45 -2.72 30.62 -11.78
CA ALA A 45 -4.01 29.98 -11.59
C ALA A 45 -5.09 31.03 -11.25
N LEU A 46 -4.79 31.95 -10.33
CA LEU A 46 -5.72 33.01 -9.93
C LEU A 46 -5.96 34.05 -11.04
N SER A 47 -5.02 34.22 -11.98
CA SER A 47 -5.20 35.07 -13.16
C SER A 47 -5.95 34.39 -14.32
N GLY A 48 -6.34 33.12 -14.16
CA GLY A 48 -7.18 32.40 -15.12
C GLY A 48 -6.45 31.44 -16.05
N ASP A 49 -5.17 31.11 -15.81
CA ASP A 49 -4.49 30.04 -16.54
C ASP A 49 -5.09 28.68 -16.18
N ILE A 50 -5.77 28.06 -17.14
CA ILE A 50 -6.47 26.78 -16.99
C ILE A 50 -5.51 25.63 -16.62
N ASN A 51 -4.28 25.65 -17.12
CA ASN A 51 -3.31 24.59 -16.83
C ASN A 51 -2.78 24.72 -15.39
N ALA A 52 -2.51 25.95 -14.95
CA ALA A 52 -2.12 26.22 -13.58
C ALA A 52 -3.26 25.88 -12.60
N LEU A 53 -4.50 26.27 -12.92
CA LEU A 53 -5.70 25.90 -12.17
C LEU A 53 -5.83 24.39 -12.03
N LYS A 54 -5.73 23.65 -13.13
CA LYS A 54 -5.81 22.19 -13.11
C LYS A 54 -4.70 21.57 -12.25
N LEU A 55 -3.46 22.04 -12.40
CA LEU A 55 -2.33 21.57 -11.58
C LEU A 55 -2.59 21.78 -10.08
N CYS A 56 -3.07 22.96 -9.70
CA CYS A 56 -3.39 23.28 -8.31
C CYS A 56 -4.54 22.41 -7.79
N LEU A 57 -5.62 22.24 -8.56
CA LEU A 57 -6.76 21.40 -8.18
C LEU A 57 -6.39 19.93 -8.03
N ASP A 58 -5.63 19.36 -8.98
CA ASP A 58 -5.17 17.96 -8.94
C ASP A 58 -4.25 17.67 -7.73
N ARG A 59 -3.65 18.71 -7.12
CA ARG A 59 -2.77 18.57 -5.94
C ARG A 59 -3.46 18.89 -4.63
N LEU A 60 -4.39 19.85 -4.62
CA LEU A 60 -5.18 20.22 -3.44
C LEU A 60 -6.31 19.22 -3.17
N ILE A 61 -6.96 18.76 -4.23
CA ILE A 61 -8.05 17.80 -4.15
C ILE A 61 -7.43 16.43 -4.35
N PRO A 62 -7.36 15.58 -3.32
CA PRO A 62 -6.93 14.21 -3.54
C PRO A 62 -7.87 13.59 -4.56
N LYS A 63 -7.30 12.98 -5.61
CA LYS A 63 -8.06 12.09 -6.48
C LYS A 63 -8.82 11.14 -5.55
N ALA A 64 -10.13 10.99 -5.73
CA ALA A 64 -10.97 10.14 -4.88
C ALA A 64 -10.59 8.67 -5.08
N THR A 65 -9.43 8.28 -4.53
CA THR A 65 -8.85 6.94 -4.68
C THR A 65 -8.67 6.25 -3.34
N SER A 66 -8.77 6.97 -2.23
CA SER A 66 -8.84 6.37 -0.88
C SER A 66 -9.07 7.46 0.15
N GLN A 67 -10.32 7.68 0.57
CA GLN A 67 -10.55 8.38 1.83
C GLN A 67 -10.29 7.40 2.98
N PRO A 68 -9.81 7.87 4.14
CA PRO A 68 -9.64 7.00 5.30
C PRO A 68 -10.99 6.44 5.73
N ILE A 69 -11.08 5.11 5.80
CA ILE A 69 -12.29 4.41 6.25
C ILE A 69 -12.25 4.36 7.77
N GLN A 70 -13.26 4.95 8.42
CA GLN A 70 -13.45 4.81 9.86
C GLN A 70 -14.34 3.59 10.13
N LEU A 71 -13.72 2.51 10.61
CA LEU A 71 -14.44 1.39 11.19
C LEU A 71 -14.39 1.54 12.71
N LYS A 72 -15.55 1.73 13.34
CA LYS A 72 -15.66 1.62 14.80
C LYS A 72 -15.56 0.15 15.16
N LEU A 73 -14.41 -0.24 15.70
CA LEU A 73 -14.06 -1.61 16.05
C LEU A 73 -14.02 -1.78 17.57
N ASP A 74 -14.77 -0.95 18.29
CA ASP A 74 -14.57 -0.52 19.68
C ASP A 74 -14.45 -1.66 20.72
N GLU A 75 -14.69 -2.92 20.34
CA GLU A 75 -14.66 -4.09 21.23
C GLU A 75 -14.06 -5.37 20.60
N CYS A 76 -13.55 -5.32 19.36
CA CYS A 76 -13.03 -6.52 18.68
C CYS A 76 -11.53 -6.68 18.93
N ASP A 77 -11.16 -7.63 19.79
CA ASP A 77 -9.77 -8.07 19.94
C ASP A 77 -9.34 -8.87 18.68
N PHE A 78 -8.37 -8.32 17.94
CA PHE A 78 -7.87 -8.86 16.67
C PHE A 78 -7.03 -10.13 16.83
N GLU A 79 -6.63 -10.48 18.05
CA GLU A 79 -5.80 -11.66 18.31
C GLU A 79 -6.62 -12.95 18.38
N LYS A 80 -7.95 -12.85 18.53
CA LYS A 80 -8.84 -14.01 18.63
C LYS A 80 -9.53 -14.31 17.31
N ILE A 81 -9.39 -15.54 16.84
CA ILE A 81 -10.06 -16.05 15.63
C ILE A 81 -11.59 -15.82 15.68
N ASP A 82 -12.19 -16.02 16.85
CA ASP A 82 -13.64 -15.87 17.04
C ASP A 82 -14.15 -14.45 16.71
N ASN A 83 -13.30 -13.43 16.93
CA ASN A 83 -13.63 -12.04 16.66
C ASN A 83 -13.49 -11.67 15.17
N LEU A 84 -12.69 -12.40 14.40
CA LEU A 84 -12.50 -12.13 12.96
C LEU A 84 -13.81 -12.34 12.16
N SER A 85 -14.66 -13.28 12.59
CA SER A 85 -15.98 -13.48 11.98
C SER A 85 -16.91 -12.28 12.19
N ALA A 86 -16.88 -11.69 13.39
CA ALA A 86 -17.66 -10.49 13.71
C ALA A 86 -17.19 -9.30 12.86
N ILE A 87 -15.87 -9.11 12.76
CA ILE A 87 -15.27 -8.06 11.91
C ILE A 87 -15.66 -8.24 10.44
N GLY A 88 -15.54 -9.46 9.91
CA GLY A 88 -15.95 -9.76 8.53
C GLY A 88 -17.42 -9.44 8.26
N ARG A 89 -18.32 -9.73 9.22
CA ARG A 89 -19.74 -9.39 9.13
C ARG A 89 -19.98 -7.89 9.13
N MET A 90 -19.27 -7.14 9.98
CA MET A 90 -19.36 -5.69 10.01
C MET A 90 -18.93 -5.08 8.67
N ILE A 91 -17.85 -5.57 8.07
CA ILE A 91 -17.40 -5.13 6.74
C ILE A 91 -18.51 -5.37 5.70
N MET A 92 -19.11 -6.56 5.67
CA MET A 92 -20.20 -6.88 4.75
C MET A 92 -21.41 -5.96 4.94
N LEU A 93 -21.79 -5.66 6.18
CA LEU A 93 -22.90 -4.76 6.49
C LEU A 93 -22.60 -3.32 6.06
N SER A 94 -21.37 -2.86 6.25
CA SER A 94 -20.93 -1.52 5.81
C SER A 94 -20.95 -1.38 4.29
N ILE A 95 -20.64 -2.45 3.54
CA ILE A 95 -20.80 -2.47 2.07
C ILE A 95 -22.29 -2.42 1.71
N ALA A 96 -23.11 -3.28 2.32
CA ALA A 96 -24.54 -3.38 2.01
C ALA A 96 -25.31 -2.08 2.31
N SER A 97 -24.88 -1.33 3.32
CA SER A 97 -25.45 -0.03 3.70
C SER A 97 -24.86 1.16 2.94
N GLY A 98 -23.88 0.93 2.05
CA GLY A 98 -23.26 1.98 1.24
C GLY A 98 -22.28 2.90 1.98
N HIS A 99 -21.89 2.55 3.22
CA HIS A 99 -20.91 3.33 3.98
C HIS A 99 -19.48 3.18 3.45
N ILE A 100 -19.16 2.05 2.81
CA ILE A 100 -17.89 1.79 2.15
C ILE A 100 -18.12 1.17 0.77
N LEU A 101 -17.18 1.38 -0.15
CA LEU A 101 -17.27 0.78 -1.49
C LEU A 101 -16.94 -0.72 -1.46
N PRO A 102 -17.45 -1.53 -2.40
CA PRO A 102 -17.10 -2.95 -2.51
C PRO A 102 -15.59 -3.20 -2.61
N GLU A 103 -14.87 -2.35 -3.36
CA GLU A 103 -13.41 -2.45 -3.50
C GLU A 103 -12.67 -2.18 -2.19
N GLU A 104 -13.19 -1.25 -1.39
CA GLU A 104 -12.69 -0.97 -0.05
C GLU A 104 -12.95 -2.13 0.91
N GLY A 105 -14.16 -2.69 0.86
CA GLY A 105 -14.51 -3.89 1.62
C GLY A 105 -13.62 -5.08 1.28
N GLN A 106 -13.30 -5.29 0.00
CA GLN A 106 -12.38 -6.34 -0.43
C GLN A 106 -10.97 -6.15 0.14
N ARG A 107 -10.45 -4.91 0.13
CA ARG A 107 -9.17 -4.59 0.78
C ARG A 107 -9.21 -4.90 2.28
N LEU A 108 -10.27 -4.50 2.98
CA LEU A 108 -10.41 -4.78 4.41
C LEU A 108 -10.48 -6.29 4.70
N MET A 109 -11.24 -7.04 3.90
CA MET A 109 -11.35 -8.49 4.06
C MET A 109 -10.02 -9.21 3.83
N SER A 110 -9.17 -8.69 2.94
CA SER A 110 -7.82 -9.21 2.74
C SER A 110 -6.91 -9.03 3.96
N ILE A 111 -7.08 -7.94 4.71
CA ILE A 111 -6.36 -7.69 5.97
C ILE A 111 -6.84 -8.69 7.04
N VAL A 112 -8.15 -8.94 7.13
CA VAL A 112 -8.72 -9.94 8.05
C VAL A 112 -8.20 -11.35 7.74
N ASP A 113 -8.12 -11.74 6.47
CA ASP A 113 -7.55 -13.04 6.08
C ASP A 113 -6.05 -13.15 6.40
N ALA A 114 -5.29 -12.06 6.24
CA ALA A 114 -3.89 -12.02 6.66
C ALA A 114 -3.74 -12.22 8.17
N GLN A 115 -4.59 -11.58 8.98
CA GLN A 115 -4.60 -11.77 10.44
C GLN A 115 -4.97 -13.20 10.83
N ARG A 116 -5.97 -13.80 10.17
CA ARG A 116 -6.34 -15.21 10.38
C ARG A 116 -5.13 -16.14 10.18
N LYS A 117 -4.41 -15.96 9.08
CA LYS A 117 -3.21 -16.77 8.78
C LYS A 117 -2.13 -16.59 9.84
N LEU A 118 -1.91 -15.36 10.33
CA LEU A 118 -0.94 -15.12 11.40
C LEU A 118 -1.28 -15.89 12.68
N ILE A 119 -2.55 -15.86 13.11
CA ILE A 119 -2.98 -16.60 14.30
C ILE A 119 -2.82 -18.11 14.07
N GLU A 120 -3.25 -18.62 12.92
CA GLU A 120 -3.07 -20.03 12.54
C GLU A 120 -1.59 -20.44 12.55
N HIS A 121 -0.68 -19.58 12.06
CA HIS A 121 0.77 -19.84 12.08
C HIS A 121 1.34 -19.90 13.50
N VAL A 122 0.91 -19.01 14.39
CA VAL A 122 1.32 -19.03 15.80
C VAL A 122 0.83 -20.30 16.49
N ASP A 123 -0.44 -20.68 16.27
CA ASP A 123 -1.02 -21.90 16.82
C ASP A 123 -0.32 -23.16 16.29
N MET A 124 0.02 -23.20 15.00
CA MET A 124 0.79 -24.30 14.42
C MET A 124 2.19 -24.41 15.02
N GLY A 125 2.89 -23.28 15.18
CA GLY A 125 4.22 -23.25 15.81
C GLY A 125 4.17 -23.81 17.23
N ARG A 126 3.21 -23.36 18.03
CA ARG A 126 3.00 -23.85 19.40
C ARG A 126 2.76 -25.37 19.45
N LYS A 127 1.91 -25.91 18.56
CA LYS A 127 1.66 -27.36 18.50
C LYS A 127 2.90 -28.16 18.10
N LEU A 128 3.75 -27.61 17.23
CA LEU A 128 5.02 -28.25 16.86
C LEU A 128 5.99 -28.29 18.04
N ASP A 129 6.05 -27.23 18.84
CA ASP A 129 6.86 -27.19 20.06
C ASP A 129 6.37 -28.23 21.08
N GLU A 130 5.06 -28.28 21.34
CA GLU A 130 4.44 -29.27 22.24
C GLU A 130 4.76 -30.72 21.81
N ILE A 131 4.69 -31.02 20.50
CA ILE A 131 5.04 -32.34 19.96
C ILE A 131 6.54 -32.62 20.11
N SER A 132 7.40 -31.63 19.86
CA SER A 132 8.86 -31.77 19.95
C SER A 132 9.32 -32.03 21.39
N GLU A 133 8.68 -31.38 22.36
CA GLU A 133 8.90 -31.62 23.79
C GLU A 133 8.43 -33.02 24.21
N TYR A 134 7.27 -33.46 23.73
CA TYR A 134 6.74 -34.80 24.00
C TYR A 134 7.66 -35.89 23.45
N ILE A 135 8.14 -35.74 22.20
CA ILE A 135 9.09 -36.68 21.58
C ILE A 135 10.42 -36.67 22.34
N SER A 136 10.92 -35.51 22.76
CA SER A 136 12.18 -35.42 23.52
C SER A 136 12.07 -36.06 24.91
N SER A 137 10.89 -36.00 25.53
CA SER A 137 10.62 -36.56 26.85
C SER A 137 10.35 -38.07 26.82
N ASN A 138 9.68 -38.59 25.78
CA ASN A 138 9.27 -39.99 25.65
C ASN A 138 10.08 -40.82 24.64
N GLY A 139 10.98 -40.19 23.86
CA GLY A 139 11.78 -40.82 22.81
C GLY A 139 13.17 -41.29 23.24
N LYS A 140 13.48 -41.35 24.54
CA LYS A 140 14.66 -42.08 25.03
C LYS A 140 14.39 -43.60 24.99
N LEU A 141 14.62 -44.19 23.82
CA LEU A 141 14.99 -45.60 23.67
C LEU A 141 16.49 -45.67 23.36
#